data_AF-A0ABD0SSM3-F1
#
_entry.id   AF-A0ABD0SSM3-F1
#
_cell.length_a   1.000
_cell.length_b   1.000
_cell.length_c   1.000
_cell.angle_alpha   90.00
_cell.angle_beta   90.00
_cell.angle_gamma   90.00
#
_symmetry.space_group_name_H-M   'P 1'
#
loop_
_entity.id
_entity.type
_entity.pdbx_description
1 polymer ?
#
loop_
_entity_poly.entity_id
_entity_poly.type
_entity_poly.pdbx_seq_one_letter_code
_entity_poly.pdbx_strand_id
1 'polypeptide(L)'
;MIERVQRRFARYLYKKMYGYYPFLFPSLFVYGMVGLDTLELRRKCSLMVHYYLLANNQIDNPSALSRLCLSAPDQYRRLRARRLLAAPPARTLTARYAPTPHAIHLLNALVAREPDVDIFFMCILKYDLYVDSTQSGLLSRYICKICRWLLTSADG
;
A
#
# COMPACT_ATOMS: atom_id res chain seq x y z
N MET A 1 9.88 -3.83 16.03
CA MET A 1 11.04 -3.10 16.60
C MET A 1 11.40 -1.87 15.78
N ILE A 2 11.49 -2.01 14.45
CA ILE A 2 11.85 -0.91 13.52
C ILE A 2 10.83 0.23 13.53
N GLU A 3 9.51 0.00 13.65
CA GLU A 3 8.55 1.12 13.71
C GLU A 3 8.73 2.00 14.96
N ARG A 4 9.18 1.41 16.08
CA ARG A 4 9.47 2.18 17.31
C ARG A 4 10.66 3.12 17.09
N VAL A 5 11.68 2.65 16.38
CA VAL A 5 12.85 3.47 16.01
C VAL A 5 12.42 4.60 15.07
N GLN A 6 11.64 4.29 14.03
CA GLN A 6 11.11 5.31 13.11
C GLN A 6 10.28 6.37 13.85
N ARG A 7 9.43 5.95 14.79
CA ARG A 7 8.61 6.87 15.60
C ARG A 7 9.45 7.79 16.47
N ARG A 8 10.49 7.26 17.11
CA ARG A 8 11.43 8.05 17.93
C ARG A 8 12.18 9.06 17.06
N PHE A 9 12.63 8.62 15.88
CA PHE A 9 13.30 9.47 14.91
C PHE A 9 12.39 10.59 14.39
N ALA A 10 11.14 10.29 14.04
CA ALA A 10 10.17 11.31 13.60
C ALA A 10 9.89 12.36 14.68
N ARG A 11 9.74 11.93 15.95
CA ARG A 11 9.57 12.87 17.08
C ARG A 11 10.82 13.72 17.33
N TYR A 12 12.01 13.15 17.13
CA TYR A 12 13.26 13.89 17.20
C TYR A 12 13.33 14.96 16.10
N LEU A 13 13.02 14.60 14.85
CA LEU A 13 12.97 15.54 13.73
C LEU A 13 11.93 16.65 13.97
N TYR A 14 10.75 16.29 14.46
CA TYR A 14 9.73 17.27 14.83
C TYR A 14 10.25 18.29 15.84
N LYS A 15 10.93 17.82 16.91
CA LYS A 15 11.55 18.71 17.89
C LYS A 15 12.60 19.62 17.25
N LYS A 16 13.39 19.10 16.31
CA LYS A 16 14.42 19.87 15.60
C LYS A 16 13.80 20.95 14.68
N MET A 17 12.67 20.67 14.04
CA MET A 17 11.99 21.59 13.12
C MET A 17 11.15 22.65 13.83
N TYR A 18 10.43 22.28 14.90
CA TYR A 18 9.44 23.15 15.56
C TYR A 18 9.86 23.64 16.95
N GLY A 19 11.02 23.21 17.46
CA GLY A 19 11.59 23.68 18.73
C GLY A 19 11.02 23.02 20.00
N TYR A 20 9.99 22.17 19.91
CA TYR A 20 9.39 21.49 21.06
C TYR A 20 9.10 20.01 20.80
N TYR A 21 9.05 19.21 21.87
CA TYR A 21 8.82 17.77 21.76
C TYR A 21 7.31 17.45 21.72
N PRO A 22 6.82 16.64 20.76
CA PRO A 22 5.39 16.44 20.55
C PRO A 22 4.81 15.37 21.49
N PHE A 23 4.60 15.68 22.77
CA PHE A 23 4.07 14.70 23.74
C PHE A 23 2.61 14.31 23.47
N LEU A 24 1.77 15.29 23.15
CA LEU A 24 0.32 15.12 23.01
C LEU A 24 -0.11 14.69 21.60
N PHE A 25 0.78 14.78 20.60
CA PHE A 25 0.40 14.51 19.22
C PHE A 25 0.45 13.02 18.87
N PRO A 26 -0.58 12.51 18.16
CA PRO A 26 -0.57 11.18 17.57
C PRO A 26 0.62 11.00 16.61
N SER A 27 1.10 9.77 16.48
CA SER A 27 2.30 9.49 15.65
C SER A 27 2.06 9.80 14.17
N LEU A 28 0.86 9.53 13.65
CA LEU A 28 0.49 9.87 12.26
C LEU A 28 0.57 11.37 11.98
N PHE A 29 0.15 12.20 12.93
CA PHE A 29 0.28 13.66 12.82
C PHE A 29 1.75 14.07 12.74
N VAL A 30 2.60 13.54 13.63
CA VAL A 30 4.04 13.84 13.65
C VAL A 30 4.70 13.41 12.33
N TYR A 31 4.33 12.24 11.80
CA TYR A 31 4.80 11.77 10.50
C TYR A 31 4.41 12.73 9.36
N GLY A 32 3.16 13.16 9.31
CA GLY A 32 2.68 14.12 8.30
C GLY A 32 3.37 15.48 8.38
N MET A 33 3.65 15.98 9.58
CA MET A 33 4.33 17.27 9.79
C MET A 33 5.81 17.23 9.40
N VAL A 34 6.47 16.08 9.59
CA VAL A 34 7.88 15.88 9.22
C VAL A 34 8.03 15.41 7.76
N GLY A 35 6.94 15.10 7.06
CA GLY A 35 6.96 14.61 5.69
C GLY A 35 7.48 13.17 5.57
N LEU A 36 7.27 12.33 6.59
CA LEU A 36 7.64 10.92 6.57
C LEU A 36 6.42 10.02 6.42
N ASP A 37 6.51 9.00 5.57
CA ASP A 37 5.51 7.93 5.52
C ASP A 37 5.73 6.90 6.61
N THR A 38 4.68 6.16 6.99
CA THR A 38 4.83 5.01 7.88
C THR A 38 5.52 3.86 7.16
N LEU A 39 6.38 3.11 7.88
CA LEU A 39 6.97 1.88 7.35
C LEU A 39 5.93 0.84 6.94
N GLU A 40 4.79 0.83 7.62
CA GLU A 40 3.68 -0.04 7.25
C GLU A 40 3.14 0.27 5.85
N LEU A 41 2.91 1.55 5.55
CA LEU A 41 2.47 1.99 4.24
C LEU A 41 3.50 1.61 3.18
N ARG A 42 4.79 1.85 3.44
CA ARG A 42 5.87 1.47 2.52
C ARG A 42 5.92 -0.03 2.24
N ARG A 43 5.73 -0.87 3.26
CA ARG A 43 5.65 -2.33 3.09
C ARG A 43 4.44 -2.74 2.25
N LYS A 44 3.28 -2.16 2.49
CA LYS A 44 2.07 -2.43 1.69
C LYS A 44 2.26 -2.00 0.23
N CYS A 45 2.83 -0.80 -0.02
CA CYS A 45 3.17 -0.34 -1.37
C CYS A 45 4.13 -1.31 -2.06
N SER A 46 5.25 -1.64 -1.41
CA SER A 46 6.28 -2.52 -1.98
C SER A 46 5.73 -3.91 -2.30
N LEU A 47 4.90 -4.46 -1.42
CA LEU A 47 4.22 -5.73 -1.62
C LEU A 47 3.26 -5.67 -2.83
N MET A 48 2.46 -4.62 -2.95
CA MET A 48 1.57 -4.44 -4.10
C MET A 48 2.33 -4.31 -5.41
N VAL A 49 3.38 -3.48 -5.45
CA VAL A 49 4.24 -3.32 -6.63
C VAL A 49 4.88 -4.64 -7.02
N HIS A 50 5.39 -5.41 -6.06
CA HIS A 50 5.97 -6.72 -6.32
C HIS A 50 4.98 -7.67 -7.00
N TYR A 51 3.76 -7.79 -6.46
CA TYR A 51 2.73 -8.66 -7.05
C TYR A 51 2.17 -8.15 -8.38
N TYR A 52 2.16 -6.82 -8.59
CA TYR A 52 1.83 -6.23 -9.88
C TYR A 52 2.88 -6.56 -10.94
N LEU A 53 4.16 -6.38 -10.62
CA LEU A 53 5.26 -6.71 -11.53
C LEU A 53 5.25 -8.20 -11.87
N LEU A 54 4.97 -9.03 -10.86
CA LEU A 54 4.84 -10.47 -11.02
C LEU A 54 3.64 -10.85 -11.91
N ALA A 55 2.48 -10.19 -11.76
CA ALA A 55 1.31 -10.42 -12.63
C ALA A 55 1.57 -10.02 -14.09
N ASN A 56 2.49 -9.09 -14.31
CA ASN A 56 2.89 -8.59 -15.62
C ASN A 56 4.16 -9.27 -16.19
N ASN A 57 4.58 -10.40 -15.62
CA ASN A 57 5.77 -11.15 -16.02
C ASN A 57 7.08 -10.33 -16.04
N GLN A 58 7.18 -9.30 -15.20
CA GLN A 58 8.41 -8.52 -15.00
C GLN A 58 9.32 -9.13 -13.92
N ILE A 59 8.80 -10.05 -13.12
CA ILE A 59 9.54 -10.78 -12.08
C ILE A 59 9.26 -12.27 -12.24
N ASP A 60 10.33 -13.05 -12.39
CA ASP A 60 10.26 -14.50 -12.50
C ASP A 60 10.17 -15.15 -11.11
N ASN A 61 8.95 -15.42 -10.67
CA ASN A 61 8.71 -16.26 -9.50
C ASN A 61 7.46 -17.15 -9.70
N PRO A 62 7.63 -18.36 -10.28
CA PRO A 62 6.51 -19.25 -10.58
C PRO A 62 5.78 -19.72 -9.31
N SER A 63 6.49 -19.81 -8.19
CA SER A 63 5.91 -20.24 -6.91
C SER A 63 4.94 -19.22 -6.31
N ALA A 64 5.22 -17.93 -6.49
CA ALA A 64 4.33 -16.86 -6.05
C ALA A 64 3.22 -16.59 -7.08
N LEU A 65 3.52 -16.74 -8.38
CA LEU A 65 2.54 -16.62 -9.46
C LEU A 65 1.46 -17.71 -9.38
N SER A 66 1.83 -18.96 -9.12
CA SER A 66 0.85 -20.06 -8.95
C SER A 66 -0.12 -19.84 -7.78
N ARG A 67 0.25 -18.98 -6.82
CA ARG A 67 -0.60 -18.61 -5.67
C ARG A 67 -1.50 -17.40 -5.96
N LEU A 68 -1.26 -16.65 -7.04
CA LEU A 68 -2.18 -15.63 -7.55
C LEU A 68 -3.34 -16.33 -8.24
N CYS A 69 -4.34 -16.76 -7.46
CA CYS A 69 -5.53 -17.39 -7.99
C CYS A 69 -6.42 -16.33 -8.67
N LEU A 70 -6.40 -16.28 -10.00
CA LEU A 70 -7.33 -15.45 -10.78
C LEU A 70 -8.75 -15.99 -10.63
N SER A 71 -9.71 -15.12 -10.33
CA SER A 71 -11.12 -15.49 -10.24
C SER A 71 -11.84 -15.07 -11.51
N ALA A 72 -12.07 -16.01 -12.43
CA ALA A 72 -12.88 -15.75 -13.61
C ALA A 72 -14.36 -15.50 -13.19
N PRO A 73 -15.00 -14.44 -13.70
CA PRO A 73 -16.39 -14.17 -13.38
C PRO A 73 -17.31 -15.22 -14.01
N ASP A 74 -18.11 -15.88 -13.18
CA ASP A 74 -19.20 -16.72 -13.63
C ASP A 74 -20.42 -15.85 -13.96
N GLN A 75 -20.91 -15.92 -15.20
CA GLN A 75 -22.01 -15.10 -15.72
C GLN A 75 -23.32 -15.26 -14.92
N TYR A 76 -23.46 -16.38 -14.20
CA TYR A 76 -24.62 -16.71 -13.38
C TYR A 76 -24.61 -16.06 -11.99
N ARG A 77 -23.47 -15.60 -11.47
CA ARG A 77 -23.37 -14.96 -10.13
C ARG A 77 -23.39 -13.44 -10.24
N ARG A 78 -24.57 -12.87 -10.47
CA ARG A 78 -24.76 -11.41 -10.70
C ARG A 78 -24.76 -10.54 -9.43
N LEU A 79 -24.78 -11.10 -8.21
CA LEU A 79 -25.09 -10.34 -6.99
C LEU A 79 -23.92 -10.09 -6.01
N ARG A 80 -22.78 -10.78 -6.14
CA ARG A 80 -21.63 -10.55 -5.24
C ARG A 80 -20.58 -9.71 -5.94
N ALA A 81 -20.10 -8.65 -5.27
CA ALA A 81 -18.99 -7.83 -5.75
C ALA A 81 -17.84 -8.71 -6.23
N ARG A 82 -17.50 -8.59 -7.51
CA ARG A 82 -16.55 -9.47 -8.21
C ARG A 82 -15.15 -9.15 -7.70
N ARG A 83 -14.48 -10.13 -7.11
CA ARG A 83 -13.07 -10.04 -6.76
C ARG A 83 -12.26 -10.51 -7.96
N LEU A 84 -11.27 -9.74 -8.38
CA LEU A 84 -10.35 -10.10 -9.46
C LEU A 84 -9.49 -11.30 -9.07
N LEU A 85 -9.06 -11.33 -7.81
CA LEU A 85 -8.23 -12.37 -7.24
C LEU A 85 -8.98 -13.14 -6.15
N ALA A 86 -8.94 -14.46 -6.20
CA ALA A 86 -9.47 -15.32 -5.14
C ALA A 86 -8.48 -15.35 -3.97
N ALA A 87 -8.85 -14.71 -2.86
CA ALA A 87 -8.06 -14.78 -1.63
C ALA A 87 -8.25 -16.17 -0.96
N PRO A 88 -7.17 -16.88 -0.61
CA PRO A 88 -7.29 -18.15 0.10
C PRO A 88 -7.92 -17.94 1.48
N PRO A 89 -8.76 -18.88 1.96
CA PRO A 89 -9.34 -18.77 3.29
C PRO A 89 -8.24 -18.87 4.35
N ALA A 90 -8.17 -17.87 5.24
CA ALA A 90 -7.22 -17.82 6.35
C ALA A 90 -7.97 -17.94 7.68
N ARG A 91 -7.63 -18.96 8.48
CA ARG A 91 -8.20 -19.15 9.84
C ARG A 91 -7.40 -18.42 10.93
N THR A 92 -6.13 -18.11 10.67
CA THR A 92 -5.23 -17.44 11.62
C THR A 92 -4.83 -16.06 11.13
N LEU A 93 -4.50 -15.16 12.06
CA LEU A 93 -3.97 -13.83 11.71
C LEU A 93 -2.67 -13.94 10.91
N THR A 94 -1.79 -14.87 11.27
CA THR A 94 -0.54 -15.11 10.54
C THR A 94 -0.79 -15.50 9.09
N ALA A 95 -1.77 -16.37 8.83
CA ALA A 95 -2.15 -16.73 7.46
C ALA A 95 -2.80 -15.57 6.71
N ARG A 96 -3.59 -14.73 7.40
CA ARG A 96 -4.25 -13.56 6.80
C ARG A 96 -3.25 -12.46 6.41
N TYR A 97 -2.23 -12.25 7.23
CA TYR A 97 -1.15 -11.28 7.01
C TYR A 97 0.09 -11.88 6.34
N ALA A 98 0.01 -13.13 5.87
CA ALA A 98 1.03 -13.69 4.99
C ALA A 98 1.14 -12.83 3.72
N PRO A 99 2.33 -12.76 3.08
CA PRO A 99 2.56 -11.82 1.98
C PRO A 99 1.61 -12.02 0.80
N THR A 100 1.33 -13.25 0.41
CA THR A 100 0.45 -13.54 -0.74
C THR A 100 -1.03 -13.22 -0.47
N PRO A 101 -1.66 -13.74 0.60
CA PRO A 101 -3.04 -13.39 0.91
C PRO A 101 -3.21 -11.88 1.17
N HIS A 102 -2.23 -11.26 1.85
CA HIS A 102 -2.25 -9.83 2.10
C HIS A 102 -2.20 -9.03 0.79
N ALA A 103 -1.32 -9.38 -0.15
CA ALA A 103 -1.25 -8.73 -1.46
C ALA A 103 -2.55 -8.87 -2.25
N ILE A 104 -3.12 -10.07 -2.27
CA ILE A 104 -4.40 -10.35 -2.95
C ILE A 104 -5.51 -9.47 -2.36
N HIS A 105 -5.56 -9.33 -1.03
CA HIS A 105 -6.54 -8.44 -0.39
C HIS A 105 -6.32 -6.97 -0.75
N LEU A 106 -5.08 -6.50 -0.76
CA LEU A 106 -4.77 -5.11 -1.12
C LEU A 106 -5.13 -4.82 -2.58
N LEU A 107 -4.78 -5.69 -3.52
CA LEU A 107 -5.10 -5.54 -4.94
C LEU A 107 -6.61 -5.58 -5.20
N ASN A 108 -7.34 -6.52 -4.58
CA ASN A 108 -8.80 -6.55 -4.71
C ASN A 108 -9.46 -5.29 -4.14
N ALA A 109 -8.94 -4.76 -3.04
CA ALA A 109 -9.47 -3.54 -2.44
C ALA A 109 -9.14 -2.28 -3.26
N LEU A 110 -8.04 -2.29 -4.00
CA LEU A 110 -7.73 -1.27 -5.01
C LEU A 110 -8.73 -1.34 -6.17
N VAL A 111 -8.93 -2.51 -6.78
CA VAL A 111 -9.88 -2.69 -7.90
C VAL A 111 -11.32 -2.37 -7.49
N ALA A 112 -11.71 -2.72 -6.26
CA ALA A 112 -13.04 -2.44 -5.76
C ALA A 112 -13.32 -0.93 -5.61
N ARG A 113 -12.28 -0.12 -5.38
CA ARG A 113 -12.41 1.34 -5.22
C ARG A 113 -12.18 2.10 -6.53
N GLU A 114 -11.24 1.63 -7.35
CA GLU A 114 -10.90 2.21 -8.64
C GLU A 114 -11.03 1.13 -9.73
N PRO A 115 -12.23 0.93 -10.30
CA PRO A 115 -12.47 -0.10 -11.32
C PRO A 115 -11.77 0.18 -12.65
N ASP A 116 -11.34 1.43 -12.87
CA ASP A 116 -10.60 1.85 -14.07
C ASP A 116 -9.13 1.41 -14.04
N VAL A 117 -8.62 0.97 -12.88
CA VAL A 117 -7.23 0.53 -12.76
C VAL A 117 -7.11 -0.91 -13.22
N ASP A 118 -6.45 -1.09 -14.36
CA ASP A 118 -6.06 -2.41 -14.86
C ASP A 118 -4.72 -2.84 -14.24
N ILE A 119 -4.73 -3.97 -13.54
CA ILE A 119 -3.56 -4.58 -12.91
C ILE A 119 -2.67 -5.29 -13.94
N PHE A 120 -3.22 -5.69 -15.09
CA PHE A 120 -2.52 -6.41 -16.16
C PHE A 120 -2.01 -5.49 -17.27
N PHE A 121 -2.34 -4.21 -17.21
CA PHE A 121 -1.77 -3.20 -18.09
C PHE A 121 -0.69 -2.41 -17.36
N MET A 122 0.31 -1.92 -18.10
CA MET A 122 1.46 -1.13 -17.62
C MET A 122 1.09 0.27 -17.09
N CYS A 123 -0.01 0.39 -16.34
CA CYS A 123 -0.42 1.63 -15.69
C CYS A 123 0.56 2.09 -14.59
N ILE A 124 1.28 1.18 -13.91
CA ILE A 124 2.13 1.55 -12.76
C ILE A 124 3.39 2.31 -13.16
N LEU A 125 3.90 2.17 -14.39
CA LEU A 125 4.98 3.03 -14.90
C LEU A 125 4.52 4.50 -15.04
N LYS A 126 3.21 4.77 -15.09
CA LYS A 126 2.64 6.12 -15.00
C LYS A 126 2.51 6.62 -13.56
N TYR A 127 2.60 5.71 -12.58
CA TYR A 127 2.54 5.95 -11.15
C TYR A 127 3.91 5.79 -10.49
N ASP A 128 4.99 5.94 -11.28
CA ASP A 128 6.35 5.93 -10.79
C ASP A 128 6.42 6.75 -9.51
N LEU A 129 6.96 6.05 -8.52
CA LEU A 129 7.27 6.52 -7.20
C LEU A 129 8.10 7.79 -7.36
N TYR A 130 7.44 8.95 -7.32
CA TYR A 130 8.09 10.23 -7.08
C TYR A 130 8.66 10.18 -5.65
N VAL A 131 9.81 9.51 -5.52
CA VAL A 131 10.80 9.81 -4.50
C VAL A 131 11.54 11.04 -5.04
N ASP A 132 10.85 12.17 -5.12
CA ASP A 132 11.53 13.44 -5.31
C ASP A 132 12.16 13.83 -3.99
N SER A 133 13.38 13.36 -3.81
CA SER A 133 14.36 14.08 -3.04
C SER A 133 14.73 15.34 -3.83
N THR A 134 13.85 16.34 -3.86
CA THR A 134 14.17 17.78 -4.03
C THR A 134 12.90 18.59 -4.35
N GLN A 135 12.65 19.60 -3.51
CA GLN A 135 12.13 20.96 -3.80
C GLN A 135 11.06 21.42 -2.80
N SER A 136 11.57 22.18 -1.83
CA SER A 136 11.02 23.42 -1.28
C SER A 136 9.65 23.90 -1.78
N GLY A 137 8.76 24.13 -0.81
CA GLY A 137 7.81 25.25 -0.85
C GLY A 137 6.50 24.99 -1.61
N LEU A 138 5.40 25.07 -0.85
CA LEU A 138 4.03 25.27 -1.31
C LEU A 138 3.37 24.13 -2.10
N LEU A 139 2.54 23.36 -1.37
CA LEU A 139 1.29 22.74 -1.86
C LEU A 139 1.34 22.08 -3.25
N SER A 140 2.11 21.00 -3.38
CA SER A 140 2.02 20.08 -4.51
C SER A 140 1.90 18.66 -3.97
N ARG A 141 0.73 18.33 -3.40
CA ARG A 141 0.41 16.98 -2.91
C ARG A 141 -0.06 16.12 -4.09
N TYR A 142 0.86 15.66 -4.93
CA TYR A 142 0.58 14.53 -5.81
C TYR A 142 0.83 13.22 -5.06
N ILE A 143 -0.06 12.95 -4.09
CA ILE A 143 -0.14 11.61 -3.51
C ILE A 143 -0.69 10.71 -4.62
N CYS A 144 0.13 9.76 -5.10
CA CYS A 144 -0.32 8.69 -5.99
C CYS A 144 -1.69 8.16 -5.51
N LYS A 145 -2.67 7.97 -6.40
CA LYS A 145 -4.02 7.48 -6.04
C LYS A 145 -3.95 6.23 -5.15
N ILE A 146 -2.96 5.37 -5.38
CA ILE A 146 -2.62 4.16 -4.61
C ILE A 146 -2.05 4.49 -3.21
N CYS A 147 -1.20 5.50 -3.09
CA CYS A 147 -0.68 5.96 -1.79
C CYS A 147 -1.76 6.68 -0.95
N ARG A 148 -2.67 7.43 -1.60
CA ARG A 148 -3.85 8.03 -0.95
C ARG A 148 -4.82 6.96 -0.47
N TRP A 149 -4.93 5.87 -1.23
CA TRP A 149 -5.67 4.67 -0.83
C TRP A 149 -5.05 3.97 0.40
N LEU A 150 -3.73 3.79 0.42
CA LEU A 150 -3.04 3.19 1.58
C LEU A 150 -3.08 4.06 2.84
N LEU A 151 -3.09 5.39 2.70
CA LEU A 151 -3.25 6.31 3.82
C LEU A 151 -4.67 6.30 4.41
N THR A 152 -5.70 6.08 3.58
CA THR A 152 -7.11 6.05 4.02
C THR A 152 -7.61 4.68 4.46
N SER A 153 -6.85 3.61 4.18
CA SER A 153 -7.14 2.24 4.64
C SER A 153 -6.38 1.86 5.92
N ALA A 154 -5.58 2.77 6.48
CA ALA A 154 -4.92 2.59 7.78
C ALA A 154 -5.85 2.89 8.98
N ASP A 155 -7.04 3.44 8.72
CA ASP A 155 -8.03 3.86 9.74
C ASP A 155 -9.23 2.89 9.86
N GLY A 156 -9.13 1.65 9.36
CA GLY A 156 -10.20 0.64 9.40
C GLY A 156 -9.72 -0.79 9.62
#